data_AF-A0A0D2LLB6-F1
#
_entry.id   AF-A0A0D2LLB6-F1
#
_cell.length_a   1.000
_cell.length_b   1.000
_cell.length_c   1.000
_cell.angle_alpha   90.00
_cell.angle_beta   90.00
_cell.angle_gamma   90.00
#
_symmetry.space_group_name_H-M   'P 1'
#
loop_
_entity.id
_entity.type
_entity.pdbx_description
1 polymer ?
#
loop_
_entity_poly.entity_id
_entity_poly.type
_entity_poly.pdbx_seq_one_letter_code
_entity_poly.pdbx_strand_id
1 'polypeptide(L)' 'EKTRVWHDRSGQFRVDATFLDFDNGKLCLHKVNGVIVEVPSKKMSLEDMRYVE' A
#
# COMPACT_ATOMS: atom_id res chain seq x y z
N GLU A 1 -8.95 -5.06 9.87
CA GLU A 1 -8.74 -4.55 8.50
C GLU A 1 -9.17 -3.09 8.43
N LYS A 2 -8.23 -2.14 8.30
CA LYS A 2 -8.54 -0.71 8.23
C LYS A 2 -8.16 -0.17 6.85
N THR A 3 -9.15 0.30 6.10
CA THR A 3 -8.93 1.02 4.85
C THR A 3 -8.29 2.38 5.14
N ARG A 4 -7.27 2.75 4.37
CA ARG A 4 -6.68 4.09 4.37
C ARG A 4 -6.20 4.47 2.97
N VAL A 5 -5.81 5.74 2.81
CA VAL A 5 -5.11 6.19 1.60
C VAL A 5 -3.64 5.77 1.72
N TRP A 6 -3.19 5.00 0.74
CA TRP A 6 -1.79 4.65 0.50
C TRP A 6 -1.26 5.48 -0.65
N HIS A 7 0.02 5.81 -0.64
CA HIS A 7 0.63 6.57 -1.72
C HIS A 7 2.08 6.19 -2.00
N ASP A 8 2.50 6.46 -3.22
CA ASP A 8 3.88 6.25 -3.62
C ASP A 8 4.81 7.34 -3.06
N ARG A 9 6.13 7.13 -3.19
CA ARG A 9 7.15 8.08 -2.73
C ARG A 9 7.06 9.48 -3.34
N SER A 10 6.49 9.61 -4.55
CA SER A 10 6.27 10.92 -5.19
C SER A 10 4.95 11.58 -4.76
N GLY A 11 4.03 10.81 -4.17
CA GLY A 11 2.68 11.26 -3.81
C GLY A 11 1.74 11.45 -5.00
N GLN A 12 2.21 11.17 -6.23
CA GLN A 12 1.43 11.29 -7.47
C GLN A 12 0.36 10.20 -7.54
N PHE A 13 0.67 9.00 -7.07
CA PHE A 13 -0.25 7.86 -7.07
C PHE A 13 -0.78 7.64 -5.66
N ARG A 14 -2.10 7.61 -5.53
CA ARG A 14 -2.82 7.38 -4.28
C ARG A 14 -3.89 6.33 -4.47
N VAL A 15 -4.15 5.53 -3.44
CA VAL A 15 -5.20 4.52 -3.48
C VAL A 15 -5.81 4.28 -2.11
N ASP A 16 -7.15 4.26 -2.05
CA ASP A 16 -7.90 3.77 -0.89
C ASP A 16 -7.84 2.24 -0.88
N ALA A 17 -7.15 1.68 0.11
CA ALA A 17 -6.96 0.25 0.22
C ALA A 17 -6.77 -0.22 1.67
N THR A 18 -7.05 -1.50 1.87
CA THR A 18 -6.72 -2.24 3.08
C THR A 18 -5.39 -2.97 2.86
N PHE A 19 -4.51 -2.90 3.85
CA PHE A 19 -3.30 -3.75 3.87
C PHE A 19 -3.68 -5.20 4.16
N LEU A 20 -3.24 -6.11 3.29
CA LEU A 20 -3.44 -7.54 3.47
C LEU A 20 -2.17 -8.21 4.00
N ASP A 21 -1.04 -7.99 3.34
CA ASP A 21 0.20 -8.70 3.62
C ASP A 21 1.44 -7.96 3.12
N PHE A 22 2.61 -8.31 3.66
CA PHE A 22 3.91 -7.84 3.21
C PHE A 22 4.87 -9.02 3.03
N ASP A 23 5.07 -9.42 1.77
CA ASP A 23 5.95 -10.54 1.42
C ASP A 23 6.96 -10.13 0.34
N ASN A 24 8.18 -10.67 0.45
CA ASN A 24 9.26 -10.48 -0.53
C ASN A 24 9.46 -9.02 -0.98
N GLY A 25 9.34 -8.08 -0.03
CA GLY A 25 9.51 -6.65 -0.30
C GLY A 25 8.35 -6.00 -1.08
N LYS A 26 7.17 -6.61 -1.12
CA LYS A 26 5.97 -6.07 -1.77
C LYS A 26 4.79 -6.06 -0.80
N LEU A 27 3.99 -5.00 -0.86
CA LEU A 27 2.76 -4.85 -0.12
C LEU A 27 1.60 -5.37 -0.97
N CYS A 28 0.77 -6.22 -0.39
CA CYS A 28 -0.50 -6.65 -0.93
C CYS A 28 -1.60 -5.72 -0.42
N LEU A 29 -2.18 -4.92 -1.31
CA LEU A 29 -3.23 -3.96 -0.99
C LEU A 29 -4.55 -4.37 -1.66
N HIS A 30 -5.61 -4.49 -0.87
CA HIS A 30 -6.97 -4.68 -1.37
C HIS A 30 -7.64 -3.33 -1.54
N LYS A 31 -7.78 -2.89 -2.79
CA LYS A 31 -8.45 -1.63 -3.12
C LYS A 31 -9.93 -1.71 -2.79
N VAL A 32 -10.54 -0.58 -2.47
CA VAL A 32 -11.99 -0.48 -2.20
C VAL A 32 -12.88 -0.94 -3.36
N ASN A 33 -12.34 -1.00 -4.59
CA ASN A 33 -13.05 -1.50 -5.77
C ASN A 33 -12.96 -3.03 -5.94
N GLY A 34 -12.40 -3.76 -4.96
CA GLY A 34 -12.28 -5.22 -5.00
C GLY A 34 -10.99 -5.76 -5.65
N VAL A 35 -10.15 -4.89 -6.23
CA VAL A 35 -8.91 -5.32 -6.90
C VAL A 35 -7.78 -5.44 -5.88
N ILE A 36 -7.08 -6.57 -5.88
CA ILE A 36 -5.84 -6.76 -5.12
C ILE A 36 -4.66 -6.34 -6.00
N VAL A 37 -3.75 -5.55 -5.45
CA VAL A 37 -2.51 -5.14 -6.13
C VAL A 37 -1.30 -5.38 -5.25
N GLU A 38 -0.19 -5.76 -5.89
CA GLU A 38 1.11 -5.84 -5.26
C GLU A 38 1.94 -4.59 -5.59
N VAL A 39 2.45 -3.91 -4.57
CA VAL A 39 3.27 -2.71 -4.74
C VAL A 39 4.64 -2.90 -4.10
N PRO A 40 5.76 -2.75 -4.83
CA PRO A 40 7.08 -2.82 -4.23
C PRO A 40 7.28 -1.78 -3.13
N SER A 41 7.81 -2.18 -1.97
CA SER A 41 8.05 -1.29 -0.82
C SER A 41 8.90 -0.07 -1.18
N LYS A 42 9.88 -0.25 -2.07
CA LYS A 42 10.75 0.83 -2.58
C LYS A 42 10.00 1.94 -3.34
N LYS A 43 8.77 1.66 -3.81
CA LYS A 43 7.90 2.63 -4.47
C LYS A 43 6.95 3.31 -3.48
N MET A 44 6.75 2.76 -2.29
CA MET A 44 5.85 3.29 -1.29
C MET A 44 6.44 4.51 -0.58
N SER A 45 5.57 5.34 -0.04
CA SER A 45 5.99 6.43 0.83
C SER A 45 6.61 5.91 2.13
N LEU A 46 7.50 6.71 2.73
CA LEU A 46 8.09 6.36 4.02
C LEU A 46 7.04 6.30 5.13
N GLU A 47 6.01 7.15 5.07
CA GLU A 47 4.91 7.12 6.03
C GLU A 47 4.12 5.80 5.94
N ASP A 48 3.81 5.35 4.72
CA ASP A 48 3.09 4.10 4.52
C ASP A 48 3.92 2.88 4.89
N MET A 49 5.23 2.91 4.66
CA MET A 49 6.12 1.85 5.12
C MET A 49 6.17 1.76 6.65
N ARG A 50 6.19 2.91 7.35
CA ARG A 50 6.14 2.94 8.83
C ARG A 50 4.82 2.45 9.42
N TYR A 51 3.73 2.47 8.64
CA TYR A 51 2.45 1.91 9.07
C TYR A 51 2.44 0.37 9.02
N VAL A 52 3.29 -0.23 8.19
CA VAL A 52 3.39 -1.69 8.00
C VAL A 52 4.39 -2.33 8.98
N GLU A 53 5.41 -1.58 9.42
CA GLU A 53 6.32 -1.97 10.52
C GLU A 53 5.61 -2.03 11.89
#